data_AF-A0A7H8S7W8-F1
#
_entry.id   AF-A0A7H8S7W8-F1
#
_cell.length_a   1.000
_cell.length_b   1.000
_cell.length_c   1.000
_cell.angle_alpha   90.00
_cell.angle_beta   90.00
_cell.angle_gamma   90.00
#
_symmetry.space_group_name_H-M   'P 1'
#
loop_
_entity.id
_entity.type
_entity.pdbx_description
1 polymer ?
#
loop_
_entity_poly.entity_id
_entity_poly.type
_entity_poly.pdbx_seq_one_letter_code
_entity_poly.pdbx_strand_id
1 'polypeptide(L)' 'MPTKDEKSHQIQTIRTSLIKIAGKVIRSGRYITFKLSSSSLYKNAFYSTLNRIQQLPMLC' A
#
# COMPACT_ATOMS: atom_id res chain seq x y z
N MET A 1 -30.90 8.10 20.45
CA MET A 1 -29.69 8.96 20.35
C MET A 1 -28.47 8.10 20.64
N PRO A 2 -27.49 7.97 19.73
CA PRO A 2 -26.34 7.10 19.97
C PRO A 2 -25.47 7.70 21.08
N THR A 3 -25.13 6.89 22.08
CA THR A 3 -24.25 7.28 23.18
C THR A 3 -22.82 7.47 22.66
N LYS A 4 -22.04 8.33 23.32
CA LYS A 4 -20.71 8.78 22.89
C LYS A 4 -19.74 7.61 22.63
N ASP A 5 -19.98 6.48 23.29
CA ASP A 5 -19.20 5.25 23.22
C ASP A 5 -19.43 4.45 21.93
N GLU A 6 -20.64 4.45 21.37
CA GLU A 6 -20.97 3.72 20.14
C GLU A 6 -20.18 4.25 18.93
N LYS A 7 -20.03 5.57 18.84
CA LYS A 7 -19.26 6.21 17.77
C LYS A 7 -17.77 5.89 17.87
N SER A 8 -17.24 5.75 19.10
CA SER A 8 -15.85 5.35 19.34
C SER A 8 -15.59 3.92 18.84
N HIS A 9 -16.50 2.99 19.12
CA HIS A 9 -16.41 1.60 18.65
C HIS A 9 -16.44 1.49 17.11
N GLN A 10 -17.30 2.28 16.46
CA GLN A 10 -17.35 2.34 14.99
C GLN A 10 -16.02 2.82 14.39
N ILE A 11 -15.43 3.88 14.96
CA ILE A 11 -14.14 4.42 14.50
C ILE A 11 -13.02 3.38 14.69
N GLN A 12 -12.98 2.69 15.84
CA GLN A 12 -12.00 1.62 16.08
C GLN A 12 -12.15 0.45 15.10
N THR A 13 -13.39 0.11 14.75
CA THR A 13 -13.69 -0.94 13.77
C THR A 13 -13.20 -0.56 12.38
N ILE A 14 -13.52 0.65 11.93
CA ILE A 14 -13.06 1.18 10.63
C ILE A 14 -11.52 1.21 10.60
N ARG A 15 -10.88 1.72 11.65
CA ARG A 15 -9.41 1.76 11.77
C ARG A 15 -8.80 0.36 11.62
N THR A 16 -9.36 -0.63 12.31
CA THR A 16 -8.86 -2.00 12.25
C THR A 16 -9.02 -2.60 10.85
N SER A 17 -10.12 -2.32 10.16
CA SER A 17 -10.33 -2.75 8.78
C SER A 17 -9.33 -2.12 7.81
N LEU A 18 -9.04 -0.82 7.96
CA LEU A 18 -8.03 -0.13 7.15
C LEU A 18 -6.63 -0.73 7.36
N ILE A 19 -6.25 -1.02 8.60
CA ILE A 19 -4.96 -1.66 8.90
C ILE A 19 -4.85 -3.05 8.25
N LYS A 20 -5.93 -3.85 8.30
CA LYS A 20 -5.95 -5.18 7.64
C LYS A 20 -5.79 -5.07 6.12
N ILE A 21 -6.47 -4.10 5.50
CA ILE A 21 -6.36 -3.85 4.06
C ILE A 21 -4.93 -3.41 3.71
N ALA A 22 -4.38 -2.45 4.44
CA ALA A 22 -3.01 -1.98 4.25
C ALA A 22 -1.99 -3.13 4.37
N GLY A 23 -2.13 -3.98 5.40
CA GLY A 23 -1.27 -5.15 5.58
C GLY A 23 -1.33 -6.13 4.40
N LYS A 24 -2.52 -6.39 3.86
CA LYS A 24 -2.70 -7.27 2.68
C LYS A 24 -2.09 -6.66 1.43
N VAL A 25 -2.31 -5.37 1.18
CA VAL A 25 -1.75 -4.64 0.04
C VAL A 25 -0.22 -4.61 0.10
N ILE A 26 0.36 -4.31 1.27
CA ILE A 26 1.82 -4.29 1.45
C ILE A 26 2.42 -5.68 1.20
N ARG A 27 1.82 -6.76 1.71
CA ARG A 27 2.32 -8.12 1.51
C ARG A 27 2.32 -8.51 0.03
N SER A 28 1.19 -8.30 -0.65
CA SER A 28 1.08 -8.58 -2.09
C SER A 28 2.02 -7.69 -2.92
N GLY A 29 2.09 -6.40 -2.61
CA GLY A 29 2.97 -5.44 -3.29
C GLY A 29 4.46 -5.75 -3.10
N ARG A 30 4.88 -6.13 -1.89
CA ARG A 30 6.26 -6.60 -1.64
C ARG A 30 6.59 -7.86 -2.41
N TYR A 31 5.66 -8.83 -2.46
CA TYR A 31 5.86 -10.05 -3.23
C TYR A 31 6.01 -9.77 -4.73
N ILE A 32 5.15 -8.91 -5.29
CA ILE A 32 5.23 -8.49 -6.71
C ILE A 32 6.56 -7.78 -6.99
N THR A 33 6.92 -6.81 -6.15
CA THR A 33 8.20 -6.07 -6.24
C THR A 33 9.39 -7.02 -6.17
N PHE A 34 9.38 -7.95 -5.22
CA PHE A 34 10.45 -8.93 -5.04
C PHE A 34 10.55 -9.91 -6.22
N LYS A 35 9.42 -10.43 -6.72
CA LYS A 35 9.41 -11.36 -7.87
C LYS A 35 9.88 -10.70 -9.16
N LEU A 36 9.48 -9.46 -9.42
CA LEU A 36 9.90 -8.70 -10.61
C LEU A 36 11.35 -8.24 -10.52
N SER A 37 11.83 -7.84 -9.34
CA SER A 37 13.24 -7.47 -9.12
C SER A 37 14.19 -8.67 -9.05
N SER A 38 13.72 -9.83 -8.61
CA SER A 38 14.50 -11.08 -8.59
C SER A 38 14.60 -11.73 -9.97
N SER A 39 13.59 -11.56 -10.84
CA SER A 39 13.66 -12.06 -12.21
C SER A 39 14.60 -11.18 -13.03
N SER A 40 15.77 -11.72 -13.38
CA SER A 40 16.82 -11.02 -14.15
C SER A 40 16.26 -10.28 -15.38
N LEU A 41 15.26 -10.86 -16.05
CA LEU A 41 14.63 -10.31 -17.25
C LEU A 41 13.84 -9.02 -17.02
N TYR A 42 13.14 -8.90 -15.89
CA TYR A 42 12.27 -7.76 -15.62
C TYR A 42 12.86 -6.76 -14.64
N LYS A 43 13.95 -7.12 -13.95
CA LYS A 43 14.63 -6.28 -12.96
C LYS A 43 14.93 -4.88 -13.50
N ASN A 44 15.59 -4.78 -14.66
CA ASN A 44 16.01 -3.49 -15.20
C ASN A 44 14.82 -2.62 -15.63
N ALA A 45 13.84 -3.21 -16.34
CA ALA A 45 12.63 -2.50 -16.76
C ALA A 45 11.80 -2.04 -15.55
N PHE A 46 11.69 -2.89 -14.53
CA PHE A 46 10.98 -2.61 -13.29
C PHE A 46 11.61 -1.44 -12.53
N TYR A 47 12.92 -1.48 -12.24
CA TYR A 47 13.60 -0.39 -11.53
C TYR A 47 13.66 0.91 -12.34
N SER A 48 13.82 0.83 -13.67
CA SER A 48 13.77 2.01 -14.55
C SER A 48 12.39 2.70 -14.50
N THR A 49 11.31 1.91 -14.52
CA THR A 49 9.94 2.43 -14.40
C THR A 49 9.69 3.04 -13.03
N LEU A 50 10.11 2.37 -11.96
CA LEU A 50 10.02 2.90 -10.60
C LEU A 50 10.77 4.22 -10.44
N ASN A 51 11.99 4.30 -10.97
CA ASN A 51 12.80 5.51 -10.91
C ASN A 51 12.12 6.66 -11.68
N ARG A 52 11.55 6.39 -12.85
CA ARG A 52 10.76 7.38 -13.61
C ARG A 52 9.56 7.89 -12.82
N ILE A 53 8.84 7.03 -12.11
CA ILE A 53 7.71 7.41 -11.26
C ILE A 53 8.18 8.29 -10.09
N GLN A 54 9.30 7.92 -9.44
CA GLN A 54 9.87 8.72 -8.33
C GLN A 54 10.38 10.10 -8.77
N GLN A 55 10.79 10.23 -10.03
CA GLN A 55 11.21 11.49 -10.63
C GLN A 55 10.04 12.33 -11.17
N LEU A 56 8.80 11.84 -11.12
CA LEU A 56 7.66 12.69 -11.46
C LEU A 56 7.60 13.84 -10.45
N PRO A 57 7.56 15.10 -10.94
CA PRO A 57 7.34 16.22 -10.03
C PRO A 57 6.00 15.99 -9.32
N MET A 58 6.00 16.09 -7.99
CA MET A 58 4.74 16.12 -7.27
C MET A 58 3.97 17.32 -7.81
N LEU A 59 2.86 17.05 -8.51
CA LEU A 59 1.91 18.07 -8.92
C LEU A 59 1.33 18.66 -7.63
N CYS A 60 1.91 19.79 -7.21
CA CYS A 60 1.35 20.66 -6.19
C CYS A 60 0.06 21.30 -6.70
#